data_AF-A0A1Q9LDD9-F1
#
_entry.id   AF-A0A1Q9LDD9-F1
#
_cell.length_a   1.000
_cell.length_b   1.000
_cell.length_c   1.000
_cell.angle_alpha   90.00
_cell.angle_beta   90.00
_cell.angle_gamma   90.00
#
_symmetry.space_group_name_H-M   'P 1'
#
loop_
_entity.id
_entity.type
_entity.pdbx_description
1 polymer ?
#
loop_
_entity_poly.entity_id
_entity_poly.type
_entity_poly.pdbx_seq_one_letter_code
_entity_poly.pdbx_strand_id
1 'polypeptide(L)'
;MGRSSLAARLIAGVSGAALLAGAALVAGAPAASAAIQEGLGYATSPAQPYQGNPDPSDWLGSYVVNGKQVWCVQYAFLAPNTDEQYRPGEPLKTKWGTDLPADVAADISYLLLRYTSTKSADEAAALAHLLHSWTAAPQNPGQLTPDNTFRTIAYDAAFHLPKLPPGAQQAVDRLKADATANHGPWTTKITKPAQAQVIGTPATWTVEVRNAAGKGVAAVPVTIKLTDATVGGKSEVTLPTTAEGAGIDLAVVPTGANPSLSISLLSPADRPVVQQAVQLNTQRVVSTGGEKQLTAVEKTTAVTAPGAVKVAKLDAKTGQGIAGVQLRVTGADKQAPAVGQDGKPLVGEDGKPLVVTTGADGTADVPNLKTPQDVCVTEVAAAPGYEQSFSPEAPPVTCGKLEPGKTLAVQLTNTPNTPTVPREIPAGDAPVRTAAASVSGPSTGLLVSLGALLLLAAGAGGFLVRTARGKRVVSRSMRRDWGH
;
A
#
# COMPACT_ATOMS: atom_id res chain seq x y z
N MET A 1 12.28 -79.37 8.39
CA MET A 1 12.40 -78.23 9.31
C MET A 1 13.41 -77.24 8.74
N GLY A 2 12.99 -75.98 8.54
CA GLY A 2 13.83 -74.79 8.33
C GLY A 2 14.85 -74.79 7.18
N ARG A 3 14.41 -74.55 5.94
CA ARG A 3 15.29 -74.10 4.84
C ARG A 3 15.58 -72.60 5.01
N SER A 4 16.74 -72.27 5.57
CA SER A 4 17.27 -70.89 5.57
C SER A 4 17.91 -70.60 4.21
N SER A 5 17.33 -69.67 3.47
CA SER A 5 17.72 -69.29 2.11
C SER A 5 19.08 -68.58 2.06
N LEU A 6 19.83 -68.87 0.98
CA LEU A 6 21.11 -68.28 0.55
C LEU A 6 21.15 -66.74 0.40
N ALA A 7 20.06 -66.02 0.70
CA ALA A 7 19.97 -64.56 0.61
C ALA A 7 20.64 -63.80 1.77
N ALA A 8 21.05 -64.48 2.85
CA ALA A 8 21.61 -63.85 4.05
C ALA A 8 23.15 -63.75 4.08
N ARG A 9 23.87 -64.16 3.03
CA ARG A 9 25.35 -64.13 2.99
C ARG A 9 25.98 -63.25 1.90
N LEU A 10 25.17 -62.44 1.20
CA LEU A 10 25.63 -61.56 0.11
C LEU A 10 25.45 -60.05 0.39
N ILE A 11 25.16 -59.66 1.64
CA ILE A 11 24.99 -58.24 2.06
C ILE A 11 26.15 -57.74 2.93
N ALA A 12 27.16 -58.58 3.24
CA ALA A 12 28.34 -58.17 4.02
C ALA A 12 29.60 -57.88 3.17
N GLY A 13 29.51 -57.92 1.83
CA GLY A 13 30.68 -57.84 0.93
C GLY A 13 30.76 -56.61 0.02
N VAL A 14 29.76 -55.72 0.00
CA VAL A 14 29.72 -54.55 -0.91
C VAL A 14 29.90 -53.21 -0.18
N SER A 15 29.79 -53.18 1.15
CA SER A 15 29.98 -51.96 1.94
C SER A 15 31.46 -51.63 2.25
N GLY A 16 32.40 -52.54 1.96
CA GLY A 16 33.83 -52.34 2.23
C GLY A 16 34.62 -51.66 1.11
N ALA A 17 34.17 -51.74 -0.14
CA ALA A 17 34.90 -51.17 -1.29
C ALA A 17 34.51 -49.73 -1.63
N ALA A 18 33.33 -49.25 -1.21
CA ALA A 18 32.91 -47.87 -1.42
C ALA A 18 33.55 -46.87 -0.43
N LEU A 19 33.95 -47.33 0.76
CA LEU A 19 34.61 -46.49 1.77
C LEU A 19 36.12 -46.28 1.51
N LEU A 20 36.76 -47.15 0.74
CA LEU A 20 38.17 -46.98 0.34
C LEU A 20 38.33 -46.19 -0.98
N ALA A 21 37.32 -46.13 -1.85
CA ALA A 21 37.31 -45.25 -3.02
C ALA A 21 36.96 -43.79 -2.65
N GLY A 22 36.15 -43.57 -1.59
CA GLY A 22 35.85 -42.23 -1.07
C GLY A 22 37.02 -41.59 -0.31
N ALA A 23 37.89 -42.39 0.31
CA ALA A 23 39.07 -41.89 1.03
C ALA A 23 40.23 -41.46 0.11
N ALA A 24 40.27 -41.94 -1.14
CA ALA A 24 41.32 -41.58 -2.10
C ALA A 24 41.05 -40.27 -2.87
N LEU A 25 39.81 -39.76 -2.88
CA LEU A 25 39.44 -38.50 -3.55
C LEU A 25 39.47 -37.26 -2.65
N VAL A 26 39.66 -37.43 -1.33
CA VAL A 26 39.75 -36.30 -0.37
C VAL A 26 41.21 -35.91 -0.08
N ALA A 27 42.18 -36.69 -0.52
CA ALA A 27 43.61 -36.47 -0.24
C ALA A 27 44.37 -35.67 -1.33
N GLY A 28 43.66 -34.93 -2.20
CA GLY A 28 44.33 -34.26 -3.32
C GLY A 28 43.55 -33.17 -4.05
N ALA A 29 42.49 -32.60 -3.45
CA ALA A 29 42.08 -31.27 -3.91
C ALA A 29 43.18 -30.31 -3.43
N PRO A 30 43.97 -29.67 -4.31
CA PRO A 30 44.87 -28.62 -3.86
C PRO A 30 44.01 -27.63 -3.08
N ALA A 31 44.42 -27.28 -1.86
CA ALA A 31 43.86 -26.11 -1.19
C ALA A 31 43.98 -24.97 -2.19
N ALA A 32 42.85 -24.49 -2.71
CA ALA A 32 42.84 -23.36 -3.60
C ALA A 32 43.46 -22.21 -2.79
N SER A 33 44.72 -21.88 -3.08
CA SER A 33 45.38 -20.76 -2.41
C SER A 33 44.61 -19.52 -2.82
N ALA A 34 44.02 -18.82 -1.86
CA ALA A 34 43.31 -17.57 -2.09
C ALA A 34 44.18 -16.63 -2.92
N ALA A 35 43.79 -16.39 -4.17
CA ALA A 35 44.50 -15.49 -5.08
C ALA A 35 43.85 -14.10 -5.01
N ILE A 36 44.59 -13.07 -5.42
CA ILE A 36 43.98 -11.76 -5.68
C ILE A 36 43.07 -11.93 -6.90
N GLN A 37 41.82 -11.52 -6.78
CA GLN A 37 40.86 -11.52 -7.88
C GLN A 37 40.42 -10.10 -8.17
N GLU A 38 40.97 -9.53 -9.24
CA GLU A 38 40.51 -8.26 -9.81
C GLU A 38 39.09 -8.43 -10.38
N GLY A 39 38.25 -7.41 -10.15
CA GLY A 39 36.91 -7.32 -10.69
C GLY A 39 36.86 -6.49 -11.97
N LEU A 40 35.92 -5.54 -12.02
CA LEU A 40 35.84 -4.56 -13.10
C LEU A 40 36.82 -3.41 -12.86
N GLY A 41 37.53 -2.98 -13.91
CA GLY A 41 38.50 -1.87 -13.84
C GLY A 41 39.54 -1.89 -14.95
N TYR A 42 40.62 -1.14 -14.75
CA TYR A 42 41.78 -1.06 -15.65
C TYR A 42 43.09 -1.02 -14.88
N ALA A 43 44.12 -1.68 -15.42
CA ALA A 43 45.49 -1.50 -14.97
C ALA A 43 46.10 -0.24 -15.61
N THR A 44 46.74 0.61 -14.81
CA THR A 44 47.52 1.75 -15.29
C THR A 44 49.01 1.42 -15.25
N SER A 45 49.69 1.51 -16.40
CA SER A 45 51.10 1.19 -16.54
C SER A 45 51.89 2.39 -17.10
N PRO A 46 53.12 2.66 -16.60
CA PRO A 46 53.74 2.01 -15.44
C PRO A 46 53.02 2.36 -14.13
N ALA A 47 53.19 1.52 -13.11
CA ALA A 47 52.73 1.81 -11.75
C ALA A 47 53.37 3.11 -11.20
N GLN A 48 52.70 3.77 -10.26
CA GLN A 48 53.26 4.92 -9.56
C GLN A 48 54.48 4.46 -8.78
N PRO A 49 55.65 5.09 -9.01
CA PRO A 49 56.88 4.66 -8.38
C PRO A 49 56.83 4.94 -6.87
N TYR A 50 57.20 3.94 -6.08
CA TYR A 50 57.49 4.05 -4.65
C TYR A 50 58.52 2.98 -4.25
N GLN A 51 59.17 3.17 -3.11
CA GLN A 51 60.24 2.33 -2.61
C GLN A 51 59.71 0.92 -2.33
N GLY A 52 60.25 -0.05 -3.06
CA GLY A 52 59.87 -1.46 -2.93
C GLY A 52 58.53 -1.80 -3.57
N ASN A 53 58.05 -0.99 -4.53
CA ASN A 53 56.88 -1.35 -5.33
C ASN A 53 57.17 -2.62 -6.15
N PRO A 54 56.48 -3.75 -5.88
CA PRO A 54 56.70 -4.98 -6.63
C PRO A 54 55.96 -4.99 -7.97
N ASP A 55 55.00 -4.08 -8.16
CA ASP A 55 53.99 -4.18 -9.22
C ASP A 55 54.38 -3.36 -10.45
N PRO A 56 54.27 -3.92 -11.67
CA PRO A 56 54.55 -3.20 -12.92
C PRO A 56 53.40 -2.26 -13.35
N SER A 57 52.22 -2.39 -12.73
CA SER A 57 51.02 -1.60 -13.01
C SER A 57 50.14 -1.48 -11.77
N ASP A 58 49.42 -0.37 -11.63
CA ASP A 58 48.42 -0.20 -10.57
C ASP A 58 47.02 -0.57 -11.08
N TRP A 59 46.31 -1.42 -10.35
CA TRP A 59 44.91 -1.74 -10.65
C TRP A 59 43.97 -0.64 -10.13
N LEU A 60 43.23 -0.01 -11.05
CA LEU A 60 42.14 0.91 -10.74
C LEU A 60 40.81 0.26 -11.06
N GLY A 61 40.21 -0.30 -10.02
CA GLY A 61 38.93 -0.99 -10.13
C GLY A 61 38.48 -1.60 -8.82
N SER A 62 37.50 -2.48 -8.96
CA SER A 62 37.02 -3.32 -7.87
C SER A 62 37.84 -4.61 -7.73
N TYR A 63 37.68 -5.28 -6.60
CA TYR A 63 38.15 -6.63 -6.33
C TYR A 63 36.96 -7.54 -6.02
N VAL A 64 37.15 -8.85 -6.14
CA VAL A 64 36.17 -9.86 -5.73
C VAL A 64 36.65 -10.54 -4.46
N VAL A 65 35.93 -10.31 -3.35
CA VAL A 65 36.20 -10.92 -2.04
C VAL A 65 34.96 -11.67 -1.58
N ASN A 66 35.08 -12.96 -1.27
CA ASN A 66 33.95 -13.83 -0.90
C ASN A 66 32.79 -13.76 -1.91
N GLY A 67 33.11 -13.70 -3.21
CA GLY A 67 32.14 -13.58 -4.30
C GLY A 67 31.44 -12.21 -4.40
N LYS A 68 31.88 -11.20 -3.64
CA LYS A 68 31.32 -9.84 -3.65
C LYS A 68 32.30 -8.83 -4.21
N GLN A 69 31.77 -7.86 -4.94
CA GLN A 69 32.55 -6.74 -5.45
C GLN A 69 32.86 -5.76 -4.30
N VAL A 70 34.13 -5.41 -4.14
CA VAL A 70 34.61 -4.49 -3.11
C VAL A 70 35.58 -3.46 -3.70
N TRP A 71 35.67 -2.30 -3.09
CA TRP A 71 36.62 -1.25 -3.49
C TRP A 71 37.59 -0.99 -2.37
N CYS A 72 38.87 -0.89 -2.71
CA CYS A 72 39.87 -0.52 -1.74
C CYS A 72 39.88 0.99 -1.50
N VAL A 73 40.24 1.38 -0.27
CA VAL A 73 40.28 2.80 0.14
C VAL A 73 41.64 3.23 0.69
N GLN A 74 42.67 2.40 0.56
CA GLN A 74 44.02 2.68 1.07
C GLN A 74 45.07 2.36 0.03
N TYR A 75 45.29 3.30 -0.89
CA TYR A 75 46.25 3.15 -1.99
C TYR A 75 47.60 2.54 -1.55
N ALA A 76 48.16 1.67 -2.38
CA ALA A 76 49.42 0.93 -2.22
C ALA A 76 49.48 -0.12 -1.09
N PHE A 77 48.46 -0.26 -0.24
CA PHE A 77 48.40 -1.42 0.66
C PHE A 77 48.10 -2.72 -0.12
N LEU A 78 48.33 -3.87 0.49
CA LEU A 78 48.14 -5.17 -0.17
C LEU A 78 46.69 -5.35 -0.63
N ALA A 79 46.48 -5.71 -1.89
CA ALA A 79 45.17 -6.03 -2.42
C ALA A 79 44.58 -7.26 -1.70
N PRO A 80 43.25 -7.29 -1.43
CA PRO A 80 42.65 -8.43 -0.78
C PRO A 80 42.64 -9.65 -1.69
N ASN A 81 42.91 -10.83 -1.12
CA ASN A 81 42.66 -12.10 -1.79
C ASN A 81 41.19 -12.51 -1.66
N THR A 82 40.79 -13.54 -2.41
CA THR A 82 39.38 -14.02 -2.45
C THR A 82 38.81 -14.43 -1.10
N ASP A 83 39.65 -14.85 -0.16
CA ASP A 83 39.26 -15.41 1.14
C ASP A 83 39.55 -14.43 2.29
N GLU A 84 39.87 -13.17 1.98
CA GLU A 84 40.18 -12.15 2.98
C GLU A 84 38.98 -11.99 3.93
N GLN A 85 39.29 -12.06 5.23
CA GLN A 85 38.27 -11.89 6.25
C GLN A 85 38.19 -10.43 6.65
N TYR A 86 36.96 -9.92 6.64
CA TYR A 86 36.67 -8.55 6.99
C TYR A 86 35.78 -8.48 8.23
N ARG A 87 36.06 -7.50 9.09
CA ARG A 87 35.20 -7.15 10.24
C ARG A 87 34.54 -5.79 9.98
N PRO A 88 33.31 -5.56 10.48
CA PRO A 88 32.73 -4.23 10.51
C PRO A 88 33.71 -3.23 11.13
N GLY A 89 34.00 -2.14 10.43
CA GLY A 89 34.99 -1.17 10.83
C GLY A 89 34.40 0.14 11.34
N GLU A 90 35.30 1.09 11.57
CA GLU A 90 35.01 2.47 11.94
C GLU A 90 34.48 3.29 10.74
N PRO A 91 33.96 4.51 10.97
CA PRO A 91 33.77 5.48 9.89
C PRO A 91 35.02 5.61 9.02
N LEU A 92 34.81 5.75 7.71
CA LEU A 92 35.88 5.93 6.75
C LEU A 92 36.69 7.18 7.08
N LYS A 93 38.00 7.00 7.11
CA LYS A 93 39.01 8.02 7.31
C LYS A 93 39.97 8.02 6.13
N THR A 94 40.77 9.06 6.01
CA THR A 94 41.91 9.03 5.10
C THR A 94 42.89 7.91 5.51
N LYS A 95 43.77 7.54 4.59
CA LYS A 95 44.92 6.65 4.80
C LYS A 95 45.78 7.10 5.97
N TRP A 96 45.77 8.40 6.26
CA TRP A 96 46.54 9.05 7.32
C TRP A 96 45.84 9.02 8.68
N GLY A 97 44.64 8.43 8.77
CA GLY A 97 43.86 8.35 10.01
C GLY A 97 43.09 9.62 10.36
N THR A 98 43.04 10.61 9.46
CA THR A 98 42.25 11.84 9.64
C THR A 98 40.82 11.62 9.17
N ASP A 99 39.87 12.29 9.82
CA ASP A 99 38.49 12.32 9.35
C ASP A 99 38.40 12.92 7.93
N LEU A 100 37.48 12.41 7.13
CA LEU A 100 37.14 13.00 5.84
C LEU A 100 36.35 14.31 6.05
N PRO A 101 36.55 15.32 5.19
CA PRO A 101 35.61 16.44 5.07
C PRO A 101 34.17 15.93 4.87
N ALA A 102 33.20 16.65 5.43
CA ALA A 102 31.81 16.17 5.47
C ALA A 102 31.18 16.04 4.07
N ASP A 103 31.49 16.97 3.17
CA ASP A 103 31.11 16.93 1.75
C ASP A 103 31.72 15.75 1.02
N VAL A 104 33.01 15.47 1.24
CA VAL A 104 33.69 14.30 0.66
C VAL A 104 33.11 12.99 1.19
N ALA A 105 32.81 12.91 2.49
CA ALA A 105 32.16 11.73 3.06
C ALA A 105 30.77 11.51 2.46
N ALA A 106 29.99 12.58 2.24
CA ALA A 106 28.68 12.52 1.61
C ALA A 106 28.75 12.10 0.13
N ASP A 107 29.74 12.61 -0.62
CA ASP A 107 30.02 12.20 -2.01
C ASP A 107 30.35 10.71 -2.08
N ILE A 108 31.23 10.22 -1.22
CA ILE A 108 31.58 8.79 -1.15
C ILE A 108 30.36 7.94 -0.81
N SER A 109 29.57 8.32 0.21
CA SER A 109 28.36 7.58 0.57
C SER A 109 27.38 7.47 -0.61
N TYR A 110 27.16 8.57 -1.33
CA TYR A 110 26.31 8.58 -2.52
C TYR A 110 26.85 7.66 -3.61
N LEU A 111 28.15 7.76 -3.92
CA LEU A 111 28.75 6.92 -4.94
C LEU A 111 28.71 5.44 -4.57
N LEU A 112 28.89 5.11 -3.30
CA LEU A 112 28.78 3.74 -2.81
C LEU A 112 27.35 3.21 -2.91
N LEU A 113 26.34 4.03 -2.60
CA LEU A 113 24.95 3.64 -2.77
C LEU A 113 24.60 3.39 -4.25
N ARG A 114 25.16 4.17 -5.18
CA ARG A 114 24.70 4.20 -6.58
C ARG A 114 25.53 3.34 -7.53
N TYR A 115 26.84 3.26 -7.32
CA TYR A 115 27.77 2.72 -8.30
C TYR A 115 28.51 1.44 -7.84
N THR A 116 28.32 0.97 -6.60
CA THR A 116 28.92 -0.31 -6.13
C THR A 116 28.36 -1.55 -6.81
N SER A 117 27.25 -1.44 -7.54
CA SER A 117 26.67 -2.54 -8.30
C SER A 117 26.92 -2.43 -9.81
N THR A 118 27.74 -1.47 -10.23
CA THR A 118 28.02 -1.20 -11.64
C THR A 118 28.51 -2.45 -12.39
N LYS A 119 28.16 -2.54 -13.66
CA LYS A 119 28.66 -3.54 -14.62
C LYS A 119 29.64 -2.94 -15.63
N SER A 120 29.96 -1.66 -15.50
CA SER A 120 30.89 -0.95 -16.37
C SER A 120 32.30 -0.93 -15.79
N ALA A 121 33.29 -1.33 -16.58
CA ALA A 121 34.71 -1.20 -16.21
C ALA A 121 35.13 0.26 -16.06
N ASP A 122 34.61 1.17 -16.91
CA ASP A 122 34.85 2.61 -16.83
C ASP A 122 34.34 3.20 -15.51
N GLU A 123 33.12 2.84 -15.09
CA GLU A 123 32.57 3.32 -13.81
C GLU A 123 33.29 2.72 -12.61
N ALA A 124 33.66 1.44 -12.67
CA ALA A 124 34.38 0.79 -11.58
C ALA A 124 35.77 1.41 -11.38
N ALA A 125 36.48 1.71 -12.47
CA ALA A 125 37.77 2.40 -12.44
C ALA A 125 37.63 3.85 -11.97
N ALA A 126 36.61 4.57 -12.45
CA ALA A 126 36.32 5.93 -12.02
C ALA A 126 36.01 6.02 -10.52
N LEU A 127 35.19 5.09 -10.01
CA LEU A 127 34.89 4.98 -8.58
C LEU A 127 36.15 4.70 -7.76
N ALA A 128 36.99 3.75 -8.19
CA ALA A 128 38.26 3.46 -7.52
C ALA A 128 39.21 4.67 -7.51
N HIS A 129 39.34 5.36 -8.65
CA HIS A 129 40.13 6.58 -8.77
C HIS A 129 39.65 7.67 -7.80
N LEU A 130 38.34 7.94 -7.77
CA LEU A 130 37.75 8.95 -6.88
C LEU A 130 37.97 8.59 -5.41
N LEU A 131 37.68 7.33 -5.03
CA LEU A 131 37.92 6.85 -3.66
C LEU A 131 39.37 7.07 -3.25
N HIS A 132 40.35 6.61 -4.04
CA HIS A 132 41.77 6.82 -3.73
C HIS A 132 42.17 8.29 -3.71
N SER A 133 41.62 9.11 -4.62
CA SER A 133 41.90 10.56 -4.65
C SER A 133 41.43 11.28 -3.40
N TRP A 134 40.38 10.80 -2.73
CA TRP A 134 39.87 11.39 -1.49
C TRP A 134 40.46 10.77 -0.24
N THR A 135 40.62 9.44 -0.22
CA THR A 135 41.06 8.73 0.98
C THR A 135 42.58 8.67 1.08
N ALA A 136 43.33 8.82 -0.01
CA ALA A 136 44.79 8.72 0.00
C ALA A 136 45.49 9.94 -0.66
N ALA A 137 44.83 11.10 -0.74
CA ALA A 137 45.42 12.34 -1.23
C ALA A 137 46.71 12.72 -0.47
N PRO A 138 47.67 13.37 -1.15
CA PRO A 138 48.86 13.90 -0.50
C PRO A 138 48.50 15.05 0.45
N GLN A 139 48.98 14.97 1.68
CA GLN A 139 48.96 16.07 2.66
C GLN A 139 50.09 17.08 2.39
N ASN A 140 51.14 16.66 1.69
CA ASN A 140 52.22 17.49 1.20
C ASN A 140 52.89 16.83 -0.03
N PRO A 141 53.60 17.60 -0.88
CA PRO A 141 54.22 17.07 -2.10
C PRO A 141 55.25 15.94 -1.86
N GLY A 142 55.88 15.92 -0.68
CA GLY A 142 56.86 14.90 -0.32
C GLY A 142 56.28 13.48 -0.24
N GLN A 143 54.96 13.34 -0.11
CA GLN A 143 54.29 12.04 -0.10
C GLN A 143 54.09 11.45 -1.49
N LEU A 144 54.46 12.16 -2.56
CA LEU A 144 54.41 11.65 -3.94
C LEU A 144 55.79 11.18 -4.45
N THR A 145 56.84 11.31 -3.64
CA THR A 145 58.19 10.95 -4.08
C THR A 145 58.40 9.43 -4.10
N PRO A 146 59.20 8.91 -5.05
CA PRO A 146 59.52 7.49 -5.14
C PRO A 146 60.24 6.89 -3.92
N ASP A 147 60.80 7.72 -3.03
CA ASP A 147 61.49 7.25 -1.82
C ASP A 147 60.51 6.80 -0.72
N ASN A 148 59.22 7.07 -0.88
CA ASN A 148 58.20 6.63 0.06
C ASN A 148 57.95 5.13 -0.02
N THR A 149 57.58 4.52 1.11
CA THR A 149 57.09 3.13 1.13
C THR A 149 55.60 3.07 0.85
N PHE A 150 55.05 1.88 0.67
CA PHE A 150 53.59 1.67 0.53
C PHE A 150 52.76 2.30 1.67
N ARG A 151 53.34 2.47 2.86
CA ARG A 151 52.68 3.11 4.01
C ARG A 151 52.62 4.63 3.89
N THR A 152 53.60 5.25 3.25
CA THR A 152 53.80 6.71 3.24
C THR A 152 53.52 7.37 1.89
N ILE A 153 53.49 6.59 0.80
CA ILE A 153 53.13 7.07 -0.54
C ILE A 153 51.66 7.47 -0.60
N ALA A 154 51.38 8.66 -1.11
CA ALA A 154 50.04 9.14 -1.40
C ALA A 154 49.61 8.75 -2.82
N TYR A 155 48.31 8.75 -3.07
CA TYR A 155 47.76 8.54 -4.42
C TYR A 155 47.96 9.78 -5.28
N ASP A 156 48.69 9.65 -6.39
CA ASP A 156 48.86 10.72 -7.36
C ASP A 156 47.72 10.68 -8.40
N ALA A 157 46.65 11.43 -8.16
CA ALA A 157 45.51 11.48 -9.08
C ALA A 157 45.91 12.00 -10.48
N ALA A 158 46.84 12.96 -10.56
CA ALA A 158 47.29 13.53 -11.84
C ALA A 158 48.16 12.56 -12.64
N PHE A 159 48.90 11.68 -11.96
CA PHE A 159 49.64 10.59 -12.59
C PHE A 159 48.71 9.51 -13.16
N HIS A 160 47.63 9.18 -12.44
CA HIS A 160 46.75 8.06 -12.79
C HIS A 160 45.68 8.41 -13.83
N LEU A 161 45.03 9.57 -13.72
CA LEU A 161 43.88 9.92 -14.56
C LEU A 161 44.19 9.87 -16.07
N PRO A 162 45.31 10.42 -16.58
CA PRO A 162 45.61 10.39 -18.01
C PRO A 162 45.92 8.98 -18.56
N LYS A 163 46.21 8.01 -17.68
CA LYS A 163 46.48 6.62 -18.07
C LYS A 163 45.22 5.77 -18.18
N LEU A 164 44.09 6.25 -17.64
CA LEU A 164 42.81 5.58 -17.81
C LEU A 164 42.30 5.73 -19.25
N PRO A 165 41.50 4.79 -19.77
CA PRO A 165 40.81 4.97 -21.03
C PRO A 165 39.92 6.23 -21.04
N PRO A 166 39.66 6.85 -22.21
CA PRO A 166 38.82 8.05 -22.29
C PRO A 166 37.43 7.88 -21.65
N GLY A 167 36.83 6.68 -21.75
CA GLY A 167 35.54 6.36 -21.11
C GLY A 167 35.61 6.47 -19.59
N ALA A 168 36.62 5.87 -18.97
CA ALA A 168 36.88 5.97 -17.53
C ALA A 168 37.19 7.40 -17.08
N GLN A 169 37.95 8.17 -17.87
CA GLN A 169 38.20 9.59 -17.57
C GLN A 169 36.90 10.41 -17.55
N GLN A 170 36.04 10.24 -18.55
CA GLN A 170 34.72 10.89 -18.58
C GLN A 170 33.83 10.41 -17.44
N ALA A 171 33.92 9.13 -17.06
CA ALA A 171 33.19 8.59 -15.93
C ALA A 171 33.65 9.22 -14.59
N VAL A 172 34.93 9.54 -14.41
CA VAL A 172 35.42 10.27 -13.22
C VAL A 172 34.71 11.62 -13.08
N ASP A 173 34.69 12.41 -14.15
CA ASP A 173 34.04 13.73 -14.13
C ASP A 173 32.53 13.61 -13.89
N ARG A 174 31.87 12.66 -14.57
CA ARG A 174 30.43 12.42 -14.41
C ARG A 174 30.07 11.97 -12.99
N LEU A 175 30.77 10.96 -12.45
CA LEU A 175 30.50 10.45 -11.10
C LEU A 175 30.72 11.53 -10.06
N LYS A 176 31.79 12.33 -10.19
CA LYS A 176 32.05 13.45 -9.30
C LYS A 176 30.93 14.50 -9.35
N ALA A 177 30.52 14.92 -10.56
CA ALA A 177 29.43 15.87 -10.73
C ALA A 177 28.10 15.33 -10.17
N ASP A 178 27.81 14.06 -10.41
CA ASP A 178 26.62 13.39 -9.89
C ASP A 178 26.61 13.31 -8.35
N ALA A 179 27.74 12.98 -7.74
CA ALA A 179 27.91 12.96 -6.29
C ALA A 179 27.66 14.34 -5.68
N THR A 180 28.33 15.37 -6.19
CA THR A 180 28.14 16.75 -5.72
C THR A 180 26.70 17.22 -5.90
N ALA A 181 26.02 16.80 -6.97
CA ALA A 181 24.64 17.17 -7.21
C ALA A 181 23.63 16.43 -6.31
N ASN A 182 23.94 15.21 -5.88
CA ASN A 182 22.96 14.29 -5.28
C ASN A 182 23.37 13.73 -3.91
N HIS A 183 24.46 14.18 -3.30
CA HIS A 183 24.88 13.65 -2.01
C HIS A 183 23.87 13.87 -0.87
N GLY A 184 24.07 13.11 0.21
CA GLY A 184 23.29 13.22 1.43
C GLY A 184 23.56 14.52 2.22
N PRO A 185 22.77 14.79 3.27
CA PRO A 185 21.67 13.95 3.75
C PRO A 185 20.44 14.05 2.85
N TRP A 186 19.82 12.90 2.59
CA TRP A 186 18.52 12.87 1.92
C TRP A 186 17.39 13.01 2.93
N THR A 187 16.28 13.58 2.46
CA THR A 187 15.02 13.68 3.19
C THR A 187 13.89 13.11 2.35
N THR A 188 12.84 12.64 3.02
CA THR A 188 11.64 12.11 2.36
C THR A 188 10.40 12.80 2.89
N LYS A 189 9.43 13.04 2.00
CA LYS A 189 8.14 13.62 2.35
C LYS A 189 7.02 12.87 1.65
N ILE A 190 5.94 12.58 2.37
CA ILE A 190 4.69 12.10 1.79
C ILE A 190 3.69 13.24 1.88
N THR A 191 3.10 13.63 0.76
CA THR A 191 2.02 14.62 0.70
C THR A 191 0.72 13.87 0.43
N LYS A 192 -0.20 13.91 1.40
CA LYS A 192 -1.53 13.33 1.27
C LYS A 192 -2.50 14.30 0.57
N PRO A 193 -3.60 13.80 -0.01
CA PRO A 193 -4.65 14.64 -0.58
C PRO A 193 -5.23 15.62 0.44
N ALA A 194 -5.58 16.83 -0.02
CA ALA A 194 -6.23 17.83 0.82
C ALA A 194 -7.71 17.52 1.08
N GLN A 195 -8.40 16.88 0.12
CA GLN A 195 -9.81 16.52 0.28
C GLN A 195 -9.98 15.22 1.09
N ALA A 196 -11.12 15.15 1.78
CA ALA A 196 -11.57 13.93 2.44
C ALA A 196 -11.62 12.77 1.43
N GLN A 197 -11.14 11.61 1.85
CA GLN A 197 -11.04 10.44 0.99
C GLN A 197 -12.35 9.67 0.95
N VAL A 198 -12.68 9.12 -0.21
CA VAL A 198 -13.83 8.24 -0.40
C VAL A 198 -13.34 6.83 -0.73
N ILE A 199 -13.80 5.83 0.02
CA ILE A 199 -13.47 4.41 -0.20
C ILE A 199 -13.89 4.02 -1.62
N GLY A 200 -12.95 3.41 -2.36
CA GLY A 200 -13.12 3.03 -3.76
C GLY A 200 -12.79 4.13 -4.78
N THR A 201 -12.54 5.37 -4.35
CA THR A 201 -12.19 6.48 -5.24
C THR A 201 -10.69 6.77 -5.17
N PRO A 202 -9.96 6.83 -6.30
CA PRO A 202 -8.54 7.17 -6.28
C PRO A 202 -8.32 8.63 -5.86
N ALA A 203 -7.24 8.86 -5.11
CA ALA A 203 -6.71 10.19 -4.85
C ALA A 203 -5.19 10.20 -4.95
N THR A 204 -4.64 11.36 -5.33
CA THR A 204 -3.20 11.51 -5.56
C THR A 204 -2.45 11.74 -4.26
N TRP A 205 -1.55 10.82 -3.93
CA TRP A 205 -0.52 10.99 -2.91
C TRP A 205 0.82 11.20 -3.60
N THR A 206 1.64 12.10 -3.09
CA THR A 206 2.97 12.36 -3.66
C THR A 206 4.06 11.95 -2.69
N VAL A 207 5.05 11.21 -3.17
CA VAL A 207 6.25 10.85 -2.40
C VAL A 207 7.45 11.57 -2.98
N GLU A 208 8.14 12.36 -2.17
CA GLU A 208 9.30 13.14 -2.60
C GLU A 208 10.56 12.65 -1.88
N VAL A 209 11.68 12.60 -2.61
CA VAL A 209 13.02 12.35 -2.07
C VAL A 209 13.89 13.54 -2.47
N ARG A 210 14.48 14.22 -1.48
CA ARG A 210 15.25 15.45 -1.69
C ARG A 210 16.66 15.31 -1.14
N ASN A 211 17.65 15.85 -1.85
CA ASN A 211 19.05 15.90 -1.43
C ASN A 211 19.30 16.99 -0.38
N ALA A 212 20.57 17.16 0.01
CA ALA A 212 21.00 18.19 0.97
C ALA A 212 20.64 19.63 0.56
N ALA A 213 20.61 19.91 -0.75
CA ALA A 213 20.25 21.20 -1.33
C ALA A 213 18.72 21.38 -1.51
N GLY A 214 17.90 20.42 -1.06
CA GLY A 214 16.45 20.43 -1.20
C GLY A 214 15.95 20.13 -2.62
N LYS A 215 16.81 19.72 -3.55
CA LYS A 215 16.43 19.32 -4.92
C LYS A 215 16.00 17.85 -4.94
N GLY A 216 15.07 17.53 -5.84
CA GLY A 216 14.60 16.17 -6.04
C GLY A 216 15.71 15.24 -6.54
N VAL A 217 15.75 14.00 -6.05
CA VAL A 217 16.74 13.00 -6.46
C VAL A 217 16.09 12.00 -7.43
N ALA A 218 16.71 11.81 -8.58
CA ALA A 218 16.19 10.96 -9.65
C ALA A 218 16.41 9.46 -9.42
N ALA A 219 15.56 8.62 -10.02
CA ALA A 219 15.74 7.16 -10.07
C ALA A 219 16.05 6.49 -8.72
N VAL A 220 15.47 6.99 -7.63
CA VAL A 220 15.59 6.39 -6.29
C VAL A 220 14.49 5.35 -6.12
N PRO A 221 14.80 4.06 -5.96
CA PRO A 221 13.78 3.04 -5.74
C PRO A 221 13.15 3.22 -4.35
N VAL A 222 11.83 3.47 -4.33
CA VAL A 222 11.05 3.62 -3.09
C VAL A 222 10.09 2.45 -2.96
N THR A 223 10.23 1.70 -1.88
CA THR A 223 9.25 0.67 -1.50
C THR A 223 8.10 1.34 -0.76
N ILE A 224 6.88 1.15 -1.24
CA ILE A 224 5.66 1.77 -0.73
C ILE A 224 4.75 0.64 -0.24
N LYS A 225 4.37 0.72 1.04
CA LYS A 225 3.42 -0.21 1.68
C LYS A 225 2.16 0.55 2.11
N LEU A 226 1.03 0.00 1.73
CA LEU A 226 -0.31 0.56 1.91
C LEU A 226 -1.11 -0.34 2.85
N THR A 227 -1.81 0.29 3.79
CA THR A 227 -2.81 -0.34 4.66
C THR A 227 -4.15 0.32 4.39
N ASP A 228 -5.24 -0.45 4.34
CA ASP A 228 -6.58 0.04 3.99
C ASP A 228 -6.60 0.85 2.67
N ALA A 229 -5.68 0.56 1.77
CA ALA A 229 -5.54 1.22 0.49
C ALA A 229 -4.75 0.37 -0.51
N THR A 230 -4.90 0.67 -1.80
CA THR A 230 -4.15 0.03 -2.88
C THR A 230 -3.72 1.02 -3.95
N VAL A 231 -2.66 0.68 -4.69
CA VAL A 231 -2.26 1.35 -5.93
C VAL A 231 -2.24 0.28 -7.02
N GLY A 232 -3.05 0.44 -8.07
CA GLY A 232 -3.21 -0.59 -9.11
C GLY A 232 -3.64 -1.96 -8.55
N GLY A 233 -4.43 -1.97 -7.47
CA GLY A 233 -4.89 -3.19 -6.79
C GLY A 233 -3.87 -3.88 -5.89
N LYS A 234 -2.68 -3.30 -5.69
CA LYS A 234 -1.62 -3.85 -4.83
C LYS A 234 -1.47 -3.05 -3.54
N SER A 235 -1.20 -3.74 -2.44
CA SER A 235 -0.87 -3.13 -1.13
C SER A 235 0.61 -2.84 -0.96
N GLU A 236 1.48 -3.34 -1.85
CA GLU A 236 2.91 -3.08 -1.84
C GLU A 236 3.43 -2.94 -3.27
N VAL A 237 4.19 -1.87 -3.52
CA VAL A 237 4.83 -1.58 -4.80
C VAL A 237 6.20 -0.95 -4.58
N THR A 238 7.14 -1.20 -5.48
CA THR A 238 8.42 -0.49 -5.52
C THR A 238 8.47 0.32 -6.79
N LEU A 239 8.61 1.65 -6.65
CA LEU A 239 8.61 2.58 -7.77
C LEU A 239 9.81 3.53 -7.66
N PRO A 240 10.53 3.80 -8.75
CA PRO A 240 11.59 4.79 -8.74
C PRO A 240 11.01 6.22 -8.76
N THR A 241 11.71 7.18 -8.14
CA THR A 241 11.48 8.61 -8.45
C THR A 241 11.77 8.88 -9.92
N THR A 242 11.15 9.92 -10.48
CA THR A 242 11.28 10.26 -11.91
C THR A 242 12.72 10.62 -12.29
N ALA A 243 13.03 10.64 -13.60
CA ALA A 243 14.37 10.96 -14.09
C ALA A 243 14.78 12.42 -13.76
N GLU A 244 13.80 13.30 -13.57
CA GLU A 244 13.99 14.71 -13.23
C GLU A 244 13.99 14.96 -11.72
N GLY A 245 13.81 13.91 -10.90
CA GLY A 245 13.70 14.02 -9.45
C GLY A 245 12.37 14.60 -8.97
N ALA A 246 11.40 14.82 -9.87
CA ALA A 246 10.01 15.02 -9.46
C ALA A 246 9.54 13.75 -8.72
N GLY A 247 8.83 13.92 -7.61
CA GLY A 247 8.39 12.82 -6.75
C GLY A 247 7.55 11.76 -7.47
N ILE A 248 7.07 10.79 -6.72
CA ILE A 248 6.20 9.72 -7.22
C ILE A 248 4.76 10.13 -6.91
N ASP A 249 3.96 10.35 -7.95
CA ASP A 249 2.51 10.51 -7.80
C ASP A 249 1.83 9.14 -7.84
N LEU A 250 1.04 8.87 -6.80
CA LEU A 250 0.37 7.61 -6.55
C LEU A 250 -1.13 7.83 -6.55
N ALA A 251 -1.84 7.17 -7.47
CA ALA A 251 -3.30 7.08 -7.45
C ALA A 251 -3.73 6.04 -6.40
N VAL A 252 -3.74 6.45 -5.14
CA VAL A 252 -4.09 5.61 -3.99
C VAL A 252 -5.61 5.48 -3.90
N VAL A 253 -6.12 4.25 -3.90
CA VAL A 253 -7.53 3.93 -3.71
C VAL A 253 -7.74 3.39 -2.30
N PRO A 254 -8.42 4.10 -1.40
CA PRO A 254 -8.75 3.58 -0.08
C PRO A 254 -9.69 2.37 -0.19
N THR A 255 -9.40 1.32 0.57
CA THR A 255 -10.21 0.11 0.70
C THR A 255 -10.82 -0.04 2.09
N GLY A 256 -10.39 0.79 3.05
CA GLY A 256 -10.90 0.83 4.42
C GLY A 256 -10.94 2.24 4.98
N ALA A 257 -11.35 2.38 6.24
CA ALA A 257 -11.59 3.68 6.87
C ALA A 257 -10.30 4.42 7.28
N ASN A 258 -9.19 3.69 7.44
CA ASN A 258 -7.94 4.24 7.96
C ASN A 258 -6.77 4.04 6.97
N PRO A 259 -6.85 4.54 5.73
CA PRO A 259 -5.78 4.39 4.77
C PRO A 259 -4.47 4.99 5.29
N SER A 260 -3.39 4.22 5.17
CA SER A 260 -2.04 4.67 5.48
C SER A 260 -1.06 4.30 4.38
N LEU A 261 -0.11 5.18 4.15
CA LEU A 261 0.99 4.98 3.23
C LEU A 261 2.29 5.05 4.03
N SER A 262 3.11 4.00 3.93
CA SER A 262 4.45 3.97 4.48
C SER A 262 5.46 3.76 3.36
N ILE A 263 6.59 4.45 3.43
CA ILE A 263 7.67 4.30 2.46
C ILE A 263 8.94 3.82 3.15
N SER A 264 9.77 3.12 2.38
CA SER A 264 11.14 2.78 2.75
C SER A 264 12.06 2.84 1.54
N LEU A 265 13.22 3.46 1.70
CA LEU A 265 14.27 3.53 0.68
C LEU A 265 15.66 3.56 1.31
N LEU A 266 16.67 3.27 0.49
CA LEU A 266 18.08 3.46 0.86
C LEU A 266 18.55 4.85 0.43
N SER A 267 19.26 5.53 1.33
CA SER A 267 19.82 6.86 1.15
C SER A 267 21.30 6.87 1.51
N PRO A 268 22.10 7.86 1.07
CA PRO A 268 23.49 7.96 1.48
C PRO A 268 23.63 8.05 3.01
N ALA A 269 24.56 7.27 3.57
CA ALA A 269 24.95 7.34 4.97
C ALA A 269 25.64 8.69 5.27
N ASP A 270 25.52 9.18 6.50
CA ASP A 270 26.15 10.45 6.91
C ASP A 270 27.67 10.36 6.87
N ARG A 271 28.22 9.17 7.16
CA ARG A 271 29.61 8.81 6.92
C ARG A 271 29.67 7.36 6.45
N PRO A 272 30.43 7.05 5.38
CA PRO A 272 30.56 5.70 4.93
C PRO A 272 31.39 4.88 5.92
N VAL A 273 31.07 3.60 6.09
CA VAL A 273 31.80 2.69 6.98
C VAL A 273 32.70 1.76 6.17
N VAL A 274 33.92 1.54 6.66
CA VAL A 274 34.86 0.59 6.04
C VAL A 274 34.75 -0.79 6.67
N GLN A 275 35.17 -1.79 5.92
CA GLN A 275 35.48 -3.11 6.42
C GLN A 275 36.99 -3.20 6.67
N GLN A 276 37.37 -3.59 7.89
CA GLN A 276 38.77 -3.75 8.28
C GLN A 276 39.23 -5.18 7.99
N ALA A 277 40.31 -5.31 7.22
CA ALA A 277 40.94 -6.59 6.93
C ALA A 277 41.52 -7.19 8.23
N VAL A 278 41.38 -8.51 8.39
CA VAL A 278 42.00 -9.22 9.51
C VAL A 278 43.49 -9.38 9.28
N GLN A 279 43.91 -9.55 8.02
CA GLN A 279 45.33 -9.61 7.67
C GLN A 279 45.99 -8.22 7.79
N LEU A 280 47.16 -8.18 8.44
CA LEU A 280 47.95 -6.96 8.56
C LEU A 280 48.40 -6.47 7.18
N ASN A 281 48.30 -5.17 6.96
CA ASN A 281 48.72 -4.47 5.73
C ASN A 281 47.89 -4.75 4.47
N THR A 282 46.81 -5.54 4.58
CA THR A 282 45.77 -5.61 3.54
C THR A 282 44.93 -4.34 3.53
N GLN A 283 44.48 -3.92 2.34
CA GLN A 283 43.61 -2.77 2.16
C GLN A 283 42.29 -2.93 2.91
N ARG A 284 41.86 -1.85 3.57
CA ARG A 284 40.46 -1.69 3.96
C ARG A 284 39.61 -1.56 2.71
N VAL A 285 38.38 -2.08 2.79
CA VAL A 285 37.45 -2.06 1.66
C VAL A 285 36.09 -1.49 2.03
N VAL A 286 35.35 -1.10 1.01
CA VAL A 286 33.94 -0.73 1.10
C VAL A 286 33.14 -1.56 0.09
N SER A 287 31.98 -2.08 0.54
CA SER A 287 31.05 -2.86 -0.29
C SER A 287 29.62 -2.31 -0.25
N THR A 288 29.13 -1.91 0.92
CA THR A 288 27.76 -1.41 1.15
C THR A 288 27.69 -0.38 2.30
N GLY A 289 28.80 0.24 2.66
CA GLY A 289 28.89 1.11 3.84
C GLY A 289 28.35 2.54 3.65
N GLY A 290 27.93 2.89 2.43
CA GLY A 290 27.47 4.24 2.07
C GLY A 290 25.98 4.44 2.16
N GLU A 291 25.22 3.53 2.79
CA GLU A 291 23.76 3.60 2.80
C GLU A 291 23.15 3.58 4.21
N LYS A 292 21.99 4.23 4.35
CA LYS A 292 21.10 4.17 5.50
C LYS A 292 19.65 4.12 5.03
N GLN A 293 18.80 3.46 5.80
CA GLN A 293 17.38 3.37 5.49
C GLN A 293 16.65 4.66 5.90
N LEU A 294 15.85 5.22 4.98
CA LEU A 294 14.86 6.26 5.28
C LEU A 294 13.46 5.66 5.24
N THR A 295 12.62 6.12 6.17
CA THR A 295 11.22 5.73 6.26
C THR A 295 10.36 6.94 6.55
N ALA A 296 9.16 6.98 5.96
CA ALA A 296 8.13 7.94 6.34
C ALA A 296 6.77 7.23 6.34
N VAL A 297 5.83 7.74 7.13
CA VAL A 297 4.48 7.19 7.22
C VAL A 297 3.49 8.35 7.28
N GLU A 298 2.46 8.29 6.46
CA GLU A 298 1.34 9.21 6.50
C GLU A 298 0.01 8.46 6.60
N LYS A 299 -0.94 9.07 7.30
CA LYS A 299 -2.25 8.50 7.59
C LYS A 299 -3.33 9.51 7.29
N THR A 300 -4.48 9.01 6.85
CA THR A 300 -5.70 9.81 6.71
C THR A 300 -6.91 8.95 7.00
N THR A 301 -8.09 9.55 6.94
CA THR A 301 -9.37 8.85 7.07
C THR A 301 -10.08 8.83 5.72
N ALA A 302 -10.83 7.76 5.48
CA ALA A 302 -11.72 7.63 4.33
C ALA A 302 -13.13 7.27 4.79
N VAL A 303 -14.12 7.79 4.07
CA VAL A 303 -15.54 7.48 4.26
C VAL A 303 -16.07 6.72 3.06
N THR A 304 -17.10 5.93 3.25
CA THR A 304 -17.86 5.31 2.15
C THR A 304 -18.48 6.38 1.24
N ALA A 305 -18.80 6.04 -0.01
CA ALA A 305 -19.49 6.97 -0.90
C ALA A 305 -20.86 7.38 -0.31
N PRO A 306 -21.21 8.68 -0.32
CA PRO A 306 -22.48 9.13 0.23
C PRO A 306 -23.65 8.51 -0.53
N GLY A 307 -24.73 8.24 0.19
CA GLY A 307 -25.99 7.78 -0.39
C GLY A 307 -27.03 8.89 -0.44
N ALA A 308 -28.16 8.61 -1.08
CA ALA A 308 -29.32 9.48 -1.08
C ALA A 308 -30.59 8.66 -0.83
N VAL A 309 -31.64 9.30 -0.32
CA VAL A 309 -32.99 8.72 -0.30
C VAL A 309 -33.86 9.53 -1.22
N LYS A 310 -34.57 8.85 -2.13
CA LYS A 310 -35.63 9.43 -2.93
C LYS A 310 -36.95 8.86 -2.47
N VAL A 311 -37.82 9.73 -1.98
CA VAL A 311 -39.15 9.37 -1.49
C VAL A 311 -40.19 9.70 -2.54
N ALA A 312 -41.09 8.76 -2.81
CA ALA A 312 -42.26 8.97 -3.64
C ALA A 312 -43.54 8.78 -2.82
N LYS A 313 -44.41 9.79 -2.87
CA LYS A 313 -45.75 9.73 -2.28
C LYS A 313 -46.77 9.64 -3.39
N LEU A 314 -47.50 8.53 -3.45
CA LEU A 314 -48.43 8.27 -4.54
C LEU A 314 -49.88 8.14 -4.05
N ASP A 315 -50.82 8.53 -4.91
CA ASP A 315 -52.23 8.19 -4.77
C ASP A 315 -52.42 6.69 -5.07
N ALA A 316 -53.03 5.97 -4.13
CA ALA A 316 -53.21 4.53 -4.23
C ALA A 316 -54.15 4.08 -5.37
N LYS A 317 -55.02 4.97 -5.87
CA LYS A 317 -55.97 4.70 -6.95
C LYS A 317 -55.40 5.09 -8.33
N THR A 318 -54.73 6.23 -8.43
CA THR A 318 -54.27 6.79 -9.71
C THR A 318 -52.79 6.57 -9.98
N GLY A 319 -51.99 6.28 -8.96
CA GLY A 319 -50.53 6.20 -9.05
C GLY A 319 -49.84 7.57 -9.24
N GLN A 320 -50.59 8.68 -9.24
CA GLN A 320 -50.03 10.02 -9.37
C GLN A 320 -49.35 10.49 -8.10
N GLY A 321 -48.36 11.36 -8.24
CA GLY A 321 -47.64 11.97 -7.12
C GLY A 321 -48.53 12.88 -6.28
N ILE A 322 -48.39 12.80 -4.95
CA ILE A 322 -49.09 13.67 -4.00
C ILE A 322 -48.12 14.73 -3.50
N ALA A 323 -48.35 15.97 -3.90
CA ALA A 323 -47.57 17.13 -3.47
C ALA A 323 -47.90 17.58 -2.05
N GLY A 324 -46.95 18.25 -1.38
CA GLY A 324 -47.17 18.90 -0.09
C GLY A 324 -47.23 17.97 1.13
N VAL A 325 -46.91 16.68 0.98
CA VAL A 325 -46.89 15.72 2.10
C VAL A 325 -45.60 15.90 2.89
N GLN A 326 -45.72 15.99 4.21
CA GLN A 326 -44.59 16.12 5.13
C GLN A 326 -44.13 14.73 5.60
N LEU A 327 -42.84 14.46 5.45
CA LEU A 327 -42.23 13.15 5.66
C LEU A 327 -41.00 13.29 6.56
N ARG A 328 -41.02 12.64 7.71
CA ARG A 328 -39.89 12.62 8.65
C ARG A 328 -38.90 11.51 8.30
N VAL A 329 -37.62 11.86 8.30
CA VAL A 329 -36.50 10.96 7.95
C VAL A 329 -35.78 10.56 9.24
N THR A 330 -35.69 9.25 9.50
CA THR A 330 -35.13 8.67 10.73
C THR A 330 -34.20 7.50 10.43
N GLY A 331 -33.43 7.07 11.42
CA GLY A 331 -32.66 5.83 11.38
C GLY A 331 -33.52 4.58 11.62
N ALA A 332 -32.85 3.44 11.87
CA ALA A 332 -33.48 2.12 12.05
C ALA A 332 -34.53 2.06 13.18
N ASP A 333 -34.38 2.85 14.23
CA ASP A 333 -35.25 2.88 15.40
C ASP A 333 -36.55 3.70 15.18
N LYS A 334 -36.69 4.33 13.99
CA LYS A 334 -37.80 5.21 13.61
C LYS A 334 -37.97 6.45 14.50
N GLN A 335 -36.96 6.77 15.30
CA GLN A 335 -37.00 7.84 16.30
C GLN A 335 -35.79 8.76 16.18
N ALA A 336 -34.59 8.20 16.19
CA ALA A 336 -33.36 8.96 16.02
C ALA A 336 -33.25 9.49 14.58
N PRO A 337 -32.65 10.68 14.39
CA PRO A 337 -32.38 11.18 13.05
C PRO A 337 -31.49 10.22 12.24
N ALA A 338 -31.72 10.15 10.93
CA ALA A 338 -30.73 9.58 10.01
C ALA A 338 -29.41 10.38 10.10
N VAL A 339 -28.29 9.80 9.67
CA VAL A 339 -26.96 10.43 9.81
C VAL A 339 -26.48 10.97 8.47
N GLY A 340 -26.06 12.24 8.44
CA GLY A 340 -25.42 12.86 7.27
C GLY A 340 -24.01 12.31 7.03
N GLN A 341 -23.48 12.51 5.82
CA GLN A 341 -22.14 12.04 5.44
C GLN A 341 -21.02 12.64 6.30
N ASP A 342 -21.26 13.80 6.92
CA ASP A 342 -20.37 14.43 7.88
C ASP A 342 -20.38 13.77 9.27
N GLY A 343 -21.20 12.73 9.46
CA GLY A 343 -21.36 12.00 10.70
C GLY A 343 -22.33 12.62 11.69
N LYS A 344 -23.01 13.73 11.35
CA LYS A 344 -23.94 14.41 12.24
C LYS A 344 -25.38 13.92 12.07
N PRO A 345 -26.23 14.00 13.10
CA PRO A 345 -27.66 13.73 12.98
C PRO A 345 -28.31 14.73 12.00
N LEU A 346 -29.16 14.22 11.12
CA LEU A 346 -29.91 14.99 10.13
C LEU A 346 -31.17 15.56 10.78
N VAL A 347 -31.05 16.75 11.35
CA VAL A 347 -32.10 17.44 12.09
C VAL A 347 -32.64 18.66 11.34
N GLY A 348 -33.91 19.00 11.58
CA GLY A 348 -34.49 20.28 11.18
C GLY A 348 -34.08 21.42 12.12
N GLU A 349 -34.57 22.63 11.84
CA GLU A 349 -34.31 23.82 12.67
C GLU A 349 -34.83 23.68 14.11
N ASP A 350 -35.81 22.80 14.32
CA ASP A 350 -36.39 22.48 15.62
C ASP A 350 -35.57 21.46 16.43
N GLY A 351 -34.43 21.01 15.91
CA GLY A 351 -33.57 20.00 16.53
C GLY A 351 -34.13 18.57 16.50
N LYS A 352 -35.28 18.34 15.84
CA LYS A 352 -35.88 17.02 15.66
C LYS A 352 -35.44 16.41 14.33
N PRO A 353 -35.68 15.10 14.08
CA PRO A 353 -35.33 14.49 12.80
C PRO A 353 -35.93 15.27 11.62
N LEU A 354 -35.13 15.45 10.56
CA LEU A 354 -35.49 16.24 9.39
C LEU A 354 -36.86 15.85 8.84
N VAL A 355 -37.68 16.86 8.55
CA VAL A 355 -38.94 16.71 7.82
C VAL A 355 -38.77 17.30 6.43
N VAL A 356 -39.05 16.52 5.40
CA VAL A 356 -39.06 16.95 3.99
C VAL A 356 -40.49 17.02 3.47
N THR A 357 -40.73 17.91 2.50
CA THR A 357 -42.04 18.09 1.88
C THR A 357 -41.98 17.64 0.43
N THR A 358 -42.95 16.84 -0.03
CA THR A 358 -43.00 16.42 -1.43
C THR A 358 -43.29 17.57 -2.38
N GLY A 359 -42.57 17.58 -3.51
CA GLY A 359 -42.76 18.53 -4.61
C GLY A 359 -43.99 18.21 -5.46
N ALA A 360 -44.15 18.97 -6.55
CA ALA A 360 -45.31 18.85 -7.45
C ALA A 360 -45.47 17.46 -8.08
N ASP A 361 -44.38 16.72 -8.25
CA ASP A 361 -44.38 15.34 -8.77
C ASP A 361 -44.59 14.27 -7.67
N GLY A 362 -44.86 14.71 -6.44
CA GLY A 362 -45.01 13.84 -5.27
C GLY A 362 -43.71 13.26 -4.74
N THR A 363 -42.55 13.80 -5.11
CA THR A 363 -41.25 13.28 -4.65
C THR A 363 -40.49 14.25 -3.75
N ALA A 364 -39.60 13.71 -2.92
CA ALA A 364 -38.65 14.46 -2.11
C ALA A 364 -37.29 13.74 -2.08
N ASP A 365 -36.21 14.51 -2.16
CA ASP A 365 -34.84 13.99 -2.14
C ASP A 365 -34.14 14.35 -0.83
N VAL A 366 -33.36 13.39 -0.30
CA VAL A 366 -32.51 13.54 0.87
C VAL A 366 -31.08 13.12 0.49
N PRO A 367 -30.25 14.05 0.01
CA PRO A 367 -28.90 13.73 -0.45
C PRO A 367 -27.89 13.63 0.71
N ASN A 368 -26.66 13.21 0.40
CA ASN A 368 -25.49 13.28 1.28
C ASN A 368 -25.64 12.55 2.62
N LEU A 369 -26.23 11.37 2.59
CA LEU A 369 -26.39 10.52 3.77
C LEU A 369 -25.18 9.59 3.96
N LYS A 370 -24.85 9.34 5.22
CA LYS A 370 -23.85 8.33 5.60
C LYS A 370 -24.23 6.95 5.07
N THR A 371 -23.24 6.14 4.70
CA THR A 371 -23.49 4.77 4.27
C THR A 371 -22.52 3.77 4.91
N PRO A 372 -22.90 2.49 5.05
CA PRO A 372 -24.27 2.01 5.02
C PRO A 372 -25.07 2.47 6.25
N GLN A 373 -26.38 2.69 6.11
CA GLN A 373 -27.30 2.86 7.23
C GLN A 373 -28.72 2.45 6.83
N ASP A 374 -29.57 2.11 7.79
CA ASP A 374 -31.01 1.96 7.54
C ASP A 374 -31.69 3.31 7.69
N VAL A 375 -32.56 3.65 6.73
CA VAL A 375 -33.35 4.88 6.74
C VAL A 375 -34.82 4.53 6.71
N CYS A 376 -35.58 5.16 7.62
CA CYS A 376 -37.02 5.07 7.70
C CYS A 376 -37.65 6.43 7.39
N VAL A 377 -38.72 6.41 6.60
CA VAL A 377 -39.51 7.59 6.26
C VAL A 377 -40.92 7.40 6.78
N THR A 378 -41.36 8.34 7.62
CA THR A 378 -42.66 8.32 8.29
C THR A 378 -43.45 9.54 7.89
N GLU A 379 -44.70 9.35 7.46
CA GLU A 379 -45.61 10.45 7.18
C GLU A 379 -46.01 11.16 8.47
N VAL A 380 -45.85 12.49 8.52
CA VAL A 380 -46.18 13.29 9.72
C VAL A 380 -47.47 14.08 9.57
N ALA A 381 -47.87 14.36 8.32
CA ALA A 381 -49.13 15.01 8.00
C ALA A 381 -49.58 14.61 6.59
N ALA A 382 -50.87 14.30 6.45
CA ALA A 382 -51.48 14.06 5.16
C ALA A 382 -51.62 15.37 4.36
N ALA A 383 -51.53 15.27 3.03
CA ALA A 383 -51.91 16.37 2.15
C ALA A 383 -53.45 16.56 2.13
N PRO A 384 -53.92 17.78 1.80
CA PRO A 384 -55.35 18.05 1.63
C PRO A 384 -56.03 17.02 0.71
N GLY A 385 -57.13 16.42 1.19
CA GLY A 385 -57.89 15.42 0.45
C GLY A 385 -57.47 13.95 0.68
N TYR A 386 -56.56 13.67 1.62
CA TYR A 386 -56.10 12.32 1.97
C TYR A 386 -56.19 12.00 3.48
N GLU A 387 -56.74 12.91 4.27
CA GLU A 387 -56.78 12.88 5.74
C GLU A 387 -57.52 11.66 6.30
N GLN A 388 -58.52 11.13 5.58
CA GLN A 388 -59.28 9.95 6.01
C GLN A 388 -58.43 8.68 6.10
N SER A 389 -57.31 8.62 5.36
CA SER A 389 -56.43 7.45 5.33
C SER A 389 -55.21 7.57 6.26
N PHE A 390 -55.09 8.68 6.99
CA PHE A 390 -53.96 8.97 7.86
C PHE A 390 -54.34 8.86 9.34
N SER A 391 -53.52 8.14 10.13
CA SER A 391 -53.62 8.10 11.60
C SER A 391 -52.33 8.63 12.21
N PRO A 392 -52.40 9.70 13.03
CA PRO A 392 -51.24 10.20 13.77
C PRO A 392 -50.66 9.18 14.77
N GLU A 393 -51.49 8.27 15.29
CA GLU A 393 -51.12 7.25 16.27
C GLU A 393 -50.43 6.05 15.62
N ALA A 394 -50.71 5.81 14.34
CA ALA A 394 -50.12 4.74 13.52
C ALA A 394 -49.77 5.27 12.12
N PRO A 395 -48.82 6.21 12.01
CA PRO A 395 -48.51 6.85 10.73
C PRO A 395 -47.88 5.85 9.74
N PRO A 396 -48.18 5.98 8.44
CA PRO A 396 -47.50 5.21 7.40
C PRO A 396 -45.98 5.36 7.49
N VAL A 397 -45.26 4.23 7.49
CA VAL A 397 -43.80 4.19 7.56
C VAL A 397 -43.25 3.17 6.59
N THR A 398 -42.13 3.51 5.95
CA THR A 398 -41.36 2.60 5.10
C THR A 398 -39.88 2.73 5.43
N CYS A 399 -39.15 1.63 5.39
CA CYS A 399 -37.73 1.60 5.74
C CYS A 399 -36.95 0.83 4.67
N GLY A 400 -35.68 1.18 4.50
CA GLY A 400 -34.77 0.44 3.65
C GLY A 400 -33.31 0.65 4.02
N LYS A 401 -32.46 -0.25 3.53
CA LYS A 401 -31.02 -0.17 3.71
C LYS A 401 -30.41 0.72 2.63
N LEU A 402 -29.71 1.76 3.04
CA LEU A 402 -28.96 2.64 2.16
C LEU A 402 -27.53 2.12 1.98
N GLU A 403 -27.18 1.74 0.76
CA GLU A 403 -25.85 1.24 0.40
C GLU A 403 -24.92 2.36 -0.08
N PRO A 404 -23.58 2.20 0.03
CA PRO A 404 -22.61 3.19 -0.44
C PRO A 404 -22.81 3.61 -1.89
N GLY A 405 -22.90 4.93 -2.12
CA GLY A 405 -23.04 5.53 -3.46
C GLY A 405 -24.37 5.24 -4.15
N LYS A 406 -25.37 4.68 -3.45
CA LYS A 406 -26.68 4.35 -4.02
C LYS A 406 -27.76 5.33 -3.57
N THR A 407 -28.82 5.39 -4.37
CA THR A 407 -30.07 6.03 -3.98
C THR A 407 -31.06 4.97 -3.53
N LEU A 408 -31.50 5.05 -2.28
CA LEU A 408 -32.60 4.25 -1.77
C LEU A 408 -33.92 4.88 -2.21
N ALA A 409 -34.67 4.19 -3.08
CA ALA A 409 -36.01 4.58 -3.46
C ALA A 409 -37.02 4.00 -2.46
N VAL A 410 -37.82 4.85 -1.85
CA VAL A 410 -38.90 4.45 -0.95
C VAL A 410 -40.22 5.05 -1.37
N GLN A 411 -41.29 4.28 -1.23
CA GLN A 411 -42.63 4.67 -1.67
C GLN A 411 -43.61 4.55 -0.51
N LEU A 412 -44.48 5.55 -0.38
CA LEU A 412 -45.65 5.51 0.49
C LEU A 412 -46.90 5.87 -0.33
N THR A 413 -48.03 5.23 -0.04
CA THR A 413 -49.29 5.45 -0.76
C THR A 413 -50.38 5.95 0.18
N ASN A 414 -51.19 6.94 -0.23
CA ASN A 414 -52.41 7.34 0.50
C ASN A 414 -53.64 7.06 -0.34
N THR A 415 -54.75 6.81 0.35
CA THR A 415 -56.05 6.68 -0.30
C THR A 415 -56.76 8.03 -0.26
N PRO A 416 -57.21 8.60 -1.39
CA PRO A 416 -57.93 9.86 -1.38
C PRO A 416 -59.25 9.72 -0.62
N ASN A 417 -59.66 10.80 0.03
CA ASN A 417 -60.91 10.88 0.79
C ASN A 417 -62.10 10.46 -0.07
N THR A 418 -63.06 9.79 0.54
CA THR A 418 -64.31 9.45 -0.13
C THR A 418 -65.14 10.73 -0.27
N PRO A 419 -65.48 11.17 -1.51
CA PRO A 419 -66.28 12.37 -1.69
C PRO A 419 -67.67 12.14 -1.10
N THR A 420 -68.03 12.92 -0.07
CA THR A 420 -69.40 12.96 0.46
C THR A 420 -70.22 13.89 -0.41
N VAL A 421 -70.96 13.34 -1.37
CA VAL A 421 -72.00 14.09 -2.08
C VAL A 421 -73.19 14.24 -1.13
N PRO A 422 -73.61 15.46 -0.72
CA PRO A 422 -74.83 15.64 0.05
C PRO A 422 -76.02 15.19 -0.80
N ARG A 423 -76.77 14.17 -0.34
CA ARG A 423 -77.95 13.66 -1.05
C ARG A 423 -79.23 14.44 -0.76
N GLU A 424 -79.20 15.42 0.14
CA GLU A 424 -80.34 16.29 0.43
C GLU A 424 -79.98 17.75 0.19
N ILE A 425 -80.64 18.34 -0.80
CA ILE A 425 -80.78 19.80 -0.94
C ILE A 425 -82.14 20.10 -0.29
N PRO A 426 -82.21 20.80 0.86
CA PRO A 426 -83.49 21.22 1.41
C PRO A 426 -84.05 22.34 0.54
N ALA A 427 -85.01 22.01 -0.33
CA ALA A 427 -85.88 23.01 -0.93
C ALA A 427 -86.95 23.40 0.10
N GLY A 428 -87.10 24.71 0.33
CA GLY A 428 -87.99 25.28 1.33
C GLY A 428 -89.49 25.26 0.98
N ASP A 429 -90.24 25.74 1.97
CA ASP A 429 -91.65 26.17 2.01
C ASP A 429 -92.76 25.14 2.36
N ALA A 430 -93.38 25.39 3.52
CA ALA A 430 -94.55 24.73 4.14
C ALA A 430 -95.90 25.28 3.55
N PRO A 431 -97.16 24.92 3.97
CA PRO A 431 -97.59 24.13 5.14
C PRO A 431 -98.89 23.23 5.03
N VAL A 432 -99.11 22.39 6.08
CA VAL A 432 -100.39 22.01 6.75
C VAL A 432 -101.44 21.04 6.12
N ARG A 433 -101.61 19.90 6.84
CA ARG A 433 -102.82 19.11 7.24
C ARG A 433 -103.38 17.92 6.42
N THR A 434 -103.32 16.77 7.13
CA THR A 434 -104.36 15.74 7.43
C THR A 434 -104.73 14.60 6.47
N ALA A 435 -104.63 13.39 7.07
CA ALA A 435 -105.38 12.14 6.87
C ALA A 435 -105.04 11.31 5.61
N ALA A 436 -104.98 9.97 5.61
CA ALA A 436 -104.96 8.91 6.62
C ALA A 436 -104.70 7.57 5.86
N ALA A 437 -104.42 6.50 6.62
CA ALA A 437 -104.44 5.05 6.31
C ALA A 437 -103.04 4.40 6.28
N SER A 438 -102.58 3.82 7.40
CA SER A 438 -102.69 2.39 7.79
C SER A 438 -102.13 1.44 6.72
N VAL A 439 -101.19 0.54 7.04
CA VAL A 439 -101.45 -0.75 7.74
C VAL A 439 -100.12 -1.34 8.30
N SER A 440 -100.17 -1.77 9.57
CA SER A 440 -99.37 -2.78 10.34
C SER A 440 -97.98 -3.23 9.81
N GLY A 441 -96.92 -3.36 10.61
CA GLY A 441 -96.78 -3.98 11.94
C GLY A 441 -95.30 -4.38 12.19
N PRO A 442 -94.94 -5.03 13.32
CA PRO A 442 -93.92 -4.53 14.26
C PRO A 442 -92.54 -5.21 14.15
N SER A 443 -91.46 -4.46 14.38
CA SER A 443 -90.62 -4.36 15.61
C SER A 443 -89.35 -5.23 15.59
N THR A 444 -88.19 -4.55 15.68
CA THR A 444 -87.22 -4.56 16.80
C THR A 444 -86.07 -5.55 16.67
N GLY A 445 -84.86 -5.03 16.78
CA GLY A 445 -83.65 -5.83 16.95
C GLY A 445 -82.37 -5.02 16.77
N LEU A 446 -82.26 -3.92 17.52
CA LEU A 446 -81.03 -3.15 17.65
C LEU A 446 -80.04 -3.93 18.56
N LEU A 447 -78.75 -3.88 18.19
CA LEU A 447 -77.53 -3.95 19.02
C LEU A 447 -76.87 -5.30 19.37
N VAL A 448 -75.54 -5.14 19.54
CA VAL A 448 -74.53 -5.97 20.22
C VAL A 448 -73.87 -7.00 19.27
N SER A 449 -72.55 -7.06 19.02
CA SER A 449 -71.36 -6.63 19.77
C SER A 449 -70.08 -6.67 18.89
N LEU A 450 -69.10 -5.84 19.27
CA LEU A 450 -67.67 -5.98 19.00
C LEU A 450 -67.11 -7.34 19.49
N GLY A 451 -66.06 -7.84 18.84
CA GLY A 451 -65.20 -8.88 19.41
C GLY A 451 -64.07 -9.32 18.47
N ALA A 452 -62.84 -9.01 18.85
CA ALA A 452 -61.62 -9.09 18.05
C ALA A 452 -60.80 -10.40 18.22
N LEU A 453 -59.69 -10.46 17.47
CA LEU A 453 -58.48 -11.31 17.59
C LEU A 453 -58.55 -12.74 17.03
N LEU A 454 -57.76 -13.08 16.00
CA LEU A 454 -56.32 -13.40 15.95
C LEU A 454 -55.99 -14.86 16.37
N LEU A 455 -55.19 -15.51 15.51
CA LEU A 455 -54.10 -16.48 15.75
C LEU A 455 -54.26 -17.96 15.35
N LEU A 456 -53.13 -18.44 14.79
CA LEU A 456 -52.60 -19.80 14.61
C LEU A 456 -53.02 -20.51 13.30
N ALA A 457 -52.15 -20.65 12.29
CA ALA A 457 -50.85 -21.36 12.27
C ALA A 457 -50.96 -22.81 12.74
N ALA A 458 -51.30 -23.73 11.83
CA ALA A 458 -50.84 -25.13 11.77
C ALA A 458 -51.58 -25.86 10.64
N GLY A 459 -50.85 -26.25 9.60
CA GLY A 459 -51.33 -27.17 8.56
C GLY A 459 -50.20 -28.09 8.16
N ALA A 460 -49.93 -29.09 8.98
CA ALA A 460 -48.91 -30.12 8.74
C ALA A 460 -49.55 -31.41 8.20
N GLY A 461 -48.94 -31.98 7.17
CA GLY A 461 -48.91 -33.41 6.81
C GLY A 461 -50.20 -34.03 6.26
N GLY A 462 -50.20 -34.89 5.24
CA GLY A 462 -49.14 -35.55 4.48
C GLY A 462 -49.72 -36.79 3.75
N PHE A 463 -49.11 -37.21 2.63
CA PHE A 463 -49.08 -38.54 1.96
C PHE A 463 -48.65 -38.29 0.49
N LEU A 464 -47.67 -38.91 -0.20
CA LEU A 464 -47.04 -40.25 -0.23
C LEU A 464 -45.57 -40.09 -0.72
N VAL A 465 -44.53 -40.71 -0.12
CA VAL A 465 -43.97 -42.08 -0.37
C VAL A 465 -43.78 -42.39 -1.87
N ARG A 466 -42.67 -42.87 -2.44
CA ARG A 466 -41.24 -43.12 -2.12
C ARG A 466 -40.64 -43.73 -3.40
N THR A 467 -39.32 -43.61 -3.57
CA THR A 467 -38.35 -44.37 -4.43
C THR A 467 -37.65 -43.50 -5.47
N ALA A 468 -36.34 -43.63 -5.76
CA ALA A 468 -35.20 -44.26 -5.10
C ALA A 468 -33.90 -43.79 -5.83
N ARG A 469 -32.77 -43.93 -5.11
CA ARG A 469 -31.36 -44.01 -5.57
C ARG A 469 -30.63 -42.71 -5.93
N GLY A 470 -29.74 -42.34 -5.02
CA GLY A 470 -28.63 -41.43 -5.27
C GLY A 470 -27.43 -42.09 -5.96
N LYS A 471 -26.52 -41.22 -6.43
CA LYS A 471 -25.10 -41.51 -6.60
C LYS A 471 -24.30 -40.41 -5.92
N ARG A 472 -23.42 -40.85 -5.02
CA ARG A 472 -22.30 -40.08 -4.46
C ARG A 472 -21.38 -39.63 -5.59
N VAL A 473 -20.90 -38.38 -5.53
CA VAL A 473 -19.63 -38.01 -6.15
C VAL A 473 -18.70 -37.51 -5.05
N VAL A 474 -17.53 -38.12 -5.04
CA VAL A 474 -16.46 -38.07 -4.06
C VAL A 474 -15.58 -36.86 -4.32
N SER A 475 -15.17 -36.20 -3.24
CA SER A 475 -14.12 -35.18 -3.20
C SER A 475 -12.78 -35.76 -3.66
N ARG A 476 -12.11 -35.09 -4.61
CA ARG A 476 -10.71 -35.33 -4.93
C ARG A 476 -9.86 -34.19 -4.40
N SER A 477 -9.06 -34.52 -3.39
CA SER A 477 -7.83 -33.83 -3.05
C SER A 477 -6.80 -34.03 -4.17
N MET A 478 -6.03 -33.00 -4.47
CA MET A 478 -4.73 -33.13 -5.12
C MET A 478 -3.75 -32.20 -4.42
N ARG A 479 -2.87 -32.80 -3.62
CA ARG A 479 -1.51 -32.32 -3.41
C ARG A 479 -0.71 -32.59 -4.70
N ARG A 480 0.18 -31.68 -5.04
CA ARG A 480 1.48 -32.02 -5.64
C ARG A 480 2.51 -30.99 -5.19
N ASP A 481 3.42 -31.47 -4.34
CA ASP A 481 4.79 -30.96 -4.27
C ASP A 481 5.43 -31.03 -5.66
N TRP A 482 6.25 -30.03 -5.99
CA TRP A 482 7.55 -30.19 -6.65
C TRP A 482 8.44 -29.03 -6.22
N GLY A 483 9.56 -29.36 -5.60
CA GLY A 483 10.72 -28.47 -5.48
C GLY A 483 11.66 -28.66 -6.66
N HIS A 484 12.34 -27.57 -7.00
CA HIS A 484 13.73 -27.50 -7.43
C HIS A 484 14.29 -26.15 -6.99
#